data_AF-A0A442UHU9-F1
#
_entry.id   AF-A0A442UHU9-F1
#
_cell.length_a   1.000
_cell.length_b   1.000
_cell.length_c   1.000
_cell.angle_alpha   90.00
_cell.angle_beta   90.00
_cell.angle_gamma   90.00
#
_symmetry.space_group_name_H-M   'P 1'
#
loop_
_entity.id
_entity.type
_entity.pdbx_description
1 polymer ?
#
loop_
_entity_poly.entity_id
_entity_poly.type
_entity_poly.pdbx_seq_one_letter_code
_entity_poly.pdbx_strand_id
1 'polypeptide(L)'
;MQVFGLPRHVIRAGALASRIAAKSLSNEAAMRMDAVSRWRNARAAGLSADAAARAVGVSRTTLYRWAKRAEPLSRRPRRVCRPHWSPVLARAVEELRGVALSRRPLYLDRASAVFGNGEDRKVGHISQHRSTFCA
;
A
#
# COMPACT_ATOMS: atom_id res chain seq x y z
N MET A 1 -6.07 -27.45 16.00
CA MET A 1 -5.22 -28.38 16.78
C MET A 1 -5.77 -28.41 18.20
N GLN A 2 -6.47 -29.50 18.58
CA GLN A 2 -7.03 -29.66 19.92
C GLN A 2 -5.96 -30.31 20.80
N VAL A 3 -5.51 -29.61 21.83
CA VAL A 3 -4.58 -30.18 22.81
C VAL A 3 -5.37 -31.17 23.66
N PHE A 4 -5.01 -32.45 23.60
CA PHE A 4 -5.64 -33.48 24.42
C PHE A 4 -5.34 -33.24 25.91
N GLY A 5 -6.34 -33.48 26.77
CA GLY A 5 -6.20 -33.36 28.23
C GLY A 5 -6.68 -32.05 28.86
N LEU A 6 -7.01 -31.02 28.07
CA LEU A 6 -7.57 -29.78 28.62
C LEU A 6 -9.10 -29.85 28.78
N PRO A 7 -9.67 -29.40 29.92
CA PRO A 7 -11.10 -29.26 30.09
C PRO A 7 -11.74 -28.40 28.99
N ARG A 8 -12.93 -28.80 28.52
CA ARG A 8 -13.64 -28.16 27.39
C ARG A 8 -13.84 -26.65 27.54
N HIS A 9 -14.00 -26.15 28.77
CA HIS A 9 -14.17 -24.71 29.04
C HIS A 9 -12.89 -23.91 28.75
N VAL A 10 -11.71 -24.47 29.03
CA VAL A 10 -10.41 -23.84 28.73
C VAL A 10 -10.21 -23.73 27.23
N ILE A 11 -10.51 -24.80 26.48
CA ILE A 11 -10.41 -24.81 25.02
C ILE A 11 -11.35 -23.75 24.41
N ARG A 12 -12.58 -23.65 24.91
CA ARG A 12 -13.54 -22.63 24.46
C ARG A 12 -13.09 -21.21 24.79
N ALA A 13 -12.57 -20.98 25.98
CA ALA A 13 -12.05 -19.68 26.40
C ALA A 13 -10.85 -19.27 25.52
N GLY A 14 -9.91 -20.18 25.29
CA GLY A 14 -8.76 -19.93 24.39
C GLY A 14 -9.19 -19.64 22.95
N ALA A 15 -10.18 -20.36 22.42
CA ALA A 15 -10.73 -20.11 21.09
C ALA A 15 -11.50 -18.78 21.00
N LEU A 16 -12.19 -18.36 22.07
CA LEU A 16 -12.82 -17.04 22.16
C LEU A 16 -11.77 -15.93 22.20
N ALA A 17 -10.77 -16.06 23.08
CA ALA A 17 -9.68 -15.10 23.22
C ALA A 17 -8.90 -14.93 21.92
N SER A 18 -8.58 -16.04 21.23
CA SER A 18 -7.92 -16.02 19.92
C SER A 18 -8.74 -15.29 18.86
N ARG A 19 -10.08 -15.47 18.87
CA ARG A 19 -10.97 -14.75 17.96
C ARG A 19 -11.07 -13.26 18.28
N ILE A 20 -11.07 -12.90 19.55
CA ILE A 20 -11.07 -11.49 19.99
C ILE A 20 -9.75 -10.83 19.57
N ALA A 21 -8.61 -11.49 19.80
CA ALA A 21 -7.31 -11.01 19.37
C ALA A 21 -7.22 -10.88 17.83
N ALA A 22 -7.70 -11.86 17.09
CA ALA A 22 -7.71 -11.81 15.62
C ALA A 22 -8.67 -10.75 15.05
N LYS A 23 -9.72 -10.37 15.79
CA LYS A 23 -10.66 -9.29 15.44
C LYS A 23 -10.25 -7.92 15.99
N SER A 24 -9.18 -7.84 16.78
CA SER A 24 -8.68 -6.55 17.25
C SER A 24 -8.22 -5.71 16.06
N LEU A 25 -8.45 -4.40 16.15
CA LEU A 25 -7.96 -3.46 15.14
C LEU A 25 -6.45 -3.61 15.01
N SER A 26 -5.92 -3.40 13.80
CA SER A 26 -4.47 -3.26 13.65
C SER A 26 -3.97 -2.14 14.58
N ASN A 27 -2.77 -2.31 15.13
CA ASN A 27 -2.17 -1.32 16.05
C ASN A 27 -2.20 0.09 15.45
N GLU A 28 -1.96 0.20 14.14
CA GLU A 28 -2.02 1.47 13.42
C GLU A 28 -3.45 2.05 13.37
N ALA A 29 -4.47 1.22 13.16
CA ALA A 29 -5.86 1.68 13.16
C ALA A 29 -6.31 2.16 14.55
N ALA A 30 -5.86 1.49 15.62
CA ALA A 30 -6.10 1.93 16.99
C ALA A 30 -5.48 3.30 17.27
N MET A 31 -4.22 3.53 16.87
CA MET A 31 -3.55 4.83 17.00
C MET A 31 -4.28 5.94 16.23
N ARG A 32 -4.75 5.64 15.02
CA ARG A 32 -5.49 6.59 14.19
C ARG A 32 -6.85 6.95 14.81
N MET A 33 -7.55 5.98 15.41
CA MET A 33 -8.79 6.23 16.13
C MET A 33 -8.56 7.11 17.36
N ASP A 34 -7.52 6.83 18.14
CA ASP A 34 -7.15 7.65 19.30
C ASP A 34 -6.84 9.11 18.90
N ALA A 35 -6.03 9.31 17.85
CA ALA A 35 -5.75 10.65 17.33
C ALA A 35 -7.03 11.39 16.89
N VAL A 36 -7.95 10.70 16.21
CA VAL A 36 -9.25 11.27 15.80
C VAL A 36 -10.11 11.61 17.01
N SER A 37 -10.12 10.76 18.05
CA SER A 37 -10.85 11.01 19.29
C SER A 37 -10.31 12.23 20.02
N ARG A 38 -8.99 12.36 20.19
CA ARG A 38 -8.37 13.56 20.79
C ARG A 38 -8.71 14.82 20.01
N TRP A 39 -8.67 14.75 18.67
CA TRP A 39 -9.02 15.87 17.81
C TRP A 39 -10.50 16.27 17.95
N ARG A 40 -11.42 15.30 18.00
CA ARG A 40 -12.85 15.56 18.22
C ARG A 40 -13.11 16.16 19.60
N ASN A 41 -12.46 15.66 20.64
CA ASN A 41 -12.59 16.18 21.99
C ASN A 41 -12.07 17.61 22.10
N ALA A 42 -10.91 17.90 21.48
CA ALA A 42 -10.37 19.26 21.41
C ALA A 42 -11.33 20.23 20.70
N ARG A 43 -11.98 19.78 19.62
CA ARG A 43 -13.01 20.57 18.93
C ARG A 43 -14.27 20.77 19.78
N ALA A 44 -14.69 19.75 20.52
CA ALA A 44 -15.82 19.86 21.45
C ALA A 44 -15.53 20.85 22.59
N ALA A 45 -14.26 20.98 22.98
CA ALA A 45 -13.79 21.99 23.93
C ALA A 45 -13.64 23.41 23.33
N GLY A 46 -14.07 23.63 22.08
CA GLY A 46 -14.11 24.95 21.45
C GLY A 46 -12.90 25.31 20.59
N LEU A 47 -11.92 24.41 20.42
CA LEU A 47 -10.80 24.66 19.50
C LEU A 47 -11.27 24.60 18.04
N SER A 48 -10.74 25.51 17.22
CA SER A 48 -10.92 25.44 15.77
C SER A 48 -10.31 24.15 15.22
N ALA A 49 -10.83 23.66 14.08
CA ALA A 49 -10.38 22.40 13.51
C ALA A 49 -8.86 22.36 13.23
N ASP A 50 -8.28 23.48 12.79
CA ASP A 50 -6.85 23.61 12.53
C ASP A 50 -6.02 23.76 13.81
N ALA A 51 -6.53 24.47 14.83
CA ALA A 51 -5.87 24.55 16.13
C ALA A 51 -5.85 23.18 16.84
N ALA A 52 -6.97 22.47 16.82
CA ALA A 52 -7.07 21.10 17.34
C ALA A 52 -6.16 20.13 16.58
N ALA A 53 -6.05 20.25 15.25
CA ALA A 53 -5.16 19.43 14.45
C ALA A 53 -3.67 19.68 14.80
N ARG A 54 -3.29 20.95 14.97
CA ARG A 54 -1.96 21.33 15.47
C ARG A 54 -1.67 20.76 16.85
N ALA A 55 -2.63 20.80 17.77
CA ALA A 55 -2.49 20.22 19.10
C ALA A 55 -2.29 18.70 19.10
N VAL A 56 -2.93 17.99 18.16
CA VAL A 56 -2.77 16.54 17.97
C VAL A 56 -1.48 16.18 17.22
N GLY A 57 -0.88 17.13 16.50
CA GLY A 57 0.34 16.91 15.72
C GLY A 57 0.12 16.21 14.37
N VAL A 58 -1.11 16.15 13.87
CA VAL A 58 -1.47 15.50 12.59
C VAL A 58 -2.20 16.50 11.70
N SER A 59 -1.94 16.48 10.39
CA SER A 59 -2.63 17.39 9.47
C SER A 59 -4.14 17.20 9.49
N ARG A 60 -4.90 18.30 9.38
CA ARG A 60 -6.37 18.28 9.36
C ARG A 60 -6.93 17.32 8.31
N THR A 61 -6.37 17.34 7.10
CA THR A 61 -6.79 16.46 6.00
C THR A 61 -6.63 14.99 6.33
N THR A 62 -5.54 14.62 7.01
CA THR A 62 -5.27 13.24 7.43
C THR A 62 -6.26 12.80 8.50
N LEU A 63 -6.58 13.66 9.46
CA LEU A 63 -7.57 13.38 10.50
C LEU A 63 -8.97 13.14 9.91
N TYR A 64 -9.39 13.93 8.91
CA TYR A 64 -10.65 13.67 8.19
C TYR A 64 -10.62 12.34 7.43
N ARG A 65 -9.50 11.99 6.79
CA ARG A 65 -9.33 10.70 6.12
C ARG A 65 -9.43 9.54 7.11
N TRP A 66 -8.77 9.64 8.25
CA TRP A 66 -8.80 8.63 9.31
C TRP A 66 -10.17 8.53 9.98
N ALA A 67 -10.88 9.65 10.16
CA ALA A 67 -12.25 9.66 10.65
C ALA A 67 -13.21 8.91 9.71
N LYS A 68 -12.95 8.95 8.40
CA LYS A 68 -13.70 8.16 7.40
C LYS A 68 -13.26 6.69 7.37
N ARG A 69 -11.97 6.43 7.57
CA ARG A 69 -11.38 5.07 7.59
C ARG A 69 -10.11 5.05 8.43
N ALA A 70 -10.18 4.42 9.60
CA ALA A 70 -9.01 4.22 10.45
C ALA A 70 -8.09 3.12 9.91
N GLU A 71 -8.65 2.03 9.39
CA GLU A 71 -7.86 0.88 8.93
C GLU A 71 -6.95 1.25 7.74
N PRO A 72 -5.63 1.03 7.84
CA PRO A 72 -4.74 1.22 6.70
C PRO A 72 -5.13 0.32 5.53
N LEU A 73 -4.95 0.86 4.32
CA LEU A 73 -5.02 0.02 3.11
C LEU A 73 -3.79 -0.88 3.08
N SER A 74 -3.93 -2.01 2.40
CA SER A 74 -2.78 -2.87 2.11
C SER A 74 -1.66 -2.06 1.45
N ARG A 75 -0.42 -2.33 1.85
CA ARG A 75 0.78 -1.73 1.23
C ARG A 75 1.00 -2.20 -0.21
N ARG A 76 0.31 -3.27 -0.61
CA ARG A 76 0.37 -3.79 -1.97
C ARG A 76 -0.21 -2.75 -2.93
N PRO A 77 0.53 -2.32 -3.96
CA PRO A 77 0.00 -1.39 -4.94
C PRO A 77 -1.24 -2.01 -5.58
N ARG A 78 -2.33 -1.23 -5.65
CA ARG A 78 -3.59 -1.68 -6.28
C ARG A 78 -3.43 -1.87 -7.79
N ARG A 79 -2.56 -1.04 -8.40
CA ARG A 79 -2.20 -1.10 -9.80
C ARG A 79 -0.69 -0.93 -9.87
N VAL A 80 -0.01 -1.86 -10.54
CA VAL A 80 1.41 -1.72 -10.84
C VAL A 80 1.51 -0.85 -12.08
N CYS A 81 2.14 0.32 -11.96
CA CYS A 81 2.44 1.16 -13.12
C CYS A 81 3.30 0.35 -14.08
N ARG A 82 2.91 0.33 -15.36
CA ARG A 82 3.74 -0.28 -16.40
C ARG A 82 5.04 0.53 -16.52
N PRO A 83 6.19 -0.11 -16.73
CA PRO A 83 7.40 0.61 -17.09
C PRO A 83 7.12 1.50 -18.30
N HIS A 84 7.38 2.80 -18.16
CA HIS A 84 7.12 3.77 -19.22
C HIS A 84 8.39 4.16 -19.98
N TRP A 85 9.57 3.84 -19.45
CA TRP A 85 10.84 4.03 -20.15
C TRP A 85 11.03 2.96 -21.21
N SER A 86 11.46 3.39 -22.39
CA SER A 86 11.95 2.44 -23.38
C SER A 86 13.18 1.70 -22.83
N PRO A 87 13.40 0.43 -23.22
CA PRO A 87 14.59 -0.33 -22.84
C PRO A 87 15.89 0.43 -23.07
N VAL A 88 15.97 1.14 -24.19
CA VAL A 88 17.14 1.93 -24.59
C VAL A 88 17.40 3.06 -23.60
N LEU A 89 16.35 3.78 -23.19
CA LEU A 89 16.48 4.86 -22.22
C LEU A 89 16.85 4.33 -20.83
N ALA A 90 16.24 3.22 -20.40
CA ALA A 90 16.57 2.60 -19.13
C ALA A 90 18.06 2.20 -19.07
N ARG A 91 18.58 1.61 -20.14
CA ARG A 91 19.99 1.23 -20.26
C ARG A 91 20.93 2.44 -20.24
N ALA A 92 20.61 3.48 -21.00
CA ALA A 92 21.40 4.72 -21.00
C ALA A 92 21.46 5.37 -19.60
N VAL A 93 20.35 5.35 -18.85
CA VAL A 93 20.33 5.85 -17.46
C VAL A 93 21.13 4.96 -16.51
N GLU A 94 21.09 3.63 -16.68
CA GLU A 94 21.89 2.69 -15.87
C GLU A 94 23.40 2.85 -16.13
N GLU A 95 23.80 3.07 -17.38
CA GLU A 95 25.16 3.40 -17.79
C GLU A 95 25.62 4.72 -17.15
N LEU A 96 24.79 5.78 -17.20
CA LEU A 96 25.09 7.07 -16.55
C LEU A 96 25.19 6.98 -15.02
N ARG A 97 24.44 6.07 -14.38
CA ARG A 97 24.51 5.84 -12.93
C ARG A 97 25.73 5.02 -12.50
N GLY A 98 26.52 4.48 -13.45
CA GLY A 98 27.68 3.66 -13.15
C GLY A 98 27.35 2.27 -12.59
N VAL A 99 26.10 1.82 -12.70
CA VAL A 99 25.64 0.51 -12.17
C VAL A 99 25.96 -0.65 -13.15
N ALA A 100 26.52 -0.33 -14.31
CA ALA A 100 26.66 -1.23 -15.45
C ALA A 100 27.71 -2.35 -15.32
N LEU A 101 28.44 -2.47 -14.21
CA LEU A 101 29.45 -3.53 -14.02
C LEU A 101 29.18 -4.33 -12.75
N SER A 102 28.20 -5.26 -12.81
CA SER A 102 28.20 -6.55 -12.05
C SER A 102 26.82 -7.20 -11.87
N ARG A 103 25.69 -6.62 -12.31
CA ARG A 103 24.36 -7.25 -12.19
C ARG A 103 23.58 -7.27 -13.49
N ARG A 104 23.05 -8.46 -13.82
CA ARG A 104 22.06 -8.69 -14.89
C ARG A 104 21.00 -7.58 -14.89
N PRO A 105 20.66 -7.00 -16.06
CA PRO A 105 19.68 -5.93 -16.15
C PRO A 105 18.29 -6.41 -15.69
N LEU A 106 17.80 -5.80 -14.61
CA LEU A 106 16.52 -6.14 -13.94
C LEU A 106 15.28 -5.91 -14.81
N TYR A 107 15.43 -5.25 -15.95
CA TYR A 107 14.36 -4.99 -16.91
C TYR A 107 13.98 -6.22 -17.76
N LEU A 108 14.92 -7.12 -18.06
CA LEU A 108 14.67 -8.26 -18.95
C LEU A 108 13.90 -9.41 -18.27
N ASP A 109 13.95 -9.51 -16.94
CA ASP A 109 13.32 -10.62 -16.20
C ASP A 109 11.79 -10.45 -16.07
N ARG A 110 11.29 -9.21 -16.13
CA ARG A 110 9.85 -8.92 -15.99
C ARG A 110 9.10 -8.88 -17.32
N ALA A 111 9.78 -8.56 -18.42
CA ALA A 111 9.18 -8.51 -19.76
C ALA A 111 8.94 -9.92 -20.32
N SER A 112 9.86 -10.85 -20.09
CA SER A 112 9.80 -12.22 -20.62
C SER A 112 8.66 -13.06 -20.02
N ALA A 113 8.28 -12.79 -18.77
CA ALA A 113 7.21 -13.53 -18.08
C ALA A 113 5.78 -13.11 -18.50
N VAL A 114 5.62 -11.99 -19.21
CA VAL A 114 4.30 -11.46 -19.62
C VAL A 114 4.05 -11.62 -21.13
N PHE A 115 5.09 -11.80 -21.94
CA PHE A 115 4.99 -11.84 -23.41
C PHE A 115 5.55 -13.14 -24.02
N GLY A 116 5.28 -14.28 -23.37
CA GLY A 116 5.59 -15.59 -23.92
C GLY A 116 4.56 -16.06 -24.95
N ASN A 117 5.00 -16.15 -26.20
CA ASN A 117 4.47 -16.95 -27.33
C ASN A 117 3.31 -16.36 -28.14
N GLY A 118 3.68 -15.65 -29.21
CA GLY A 118 2.83 -15.36 -30.37
C GLY A 118 3.70 -14.93 -31.55
N GLU A 119 3.72 -15.75 -32.59
CA GLU A 119 4.63 -15.77 -33.73
C GLU A 119 4.73 -14.48 -34.57
N ASP A 120 5.84 -14.43 -35.32
CA ASP A 120 6.12 -13.66 -36.52
C ASP A 120 4.90 -13.16 -37.32
N ARG A 121 4.90 -11.86 -37.69
CA ARG A 121 5.00 -11.38 -39.08
C ARG A 121 4.65 -9.90 -39.24
N LYS A 122 5.51 -9.24 -40.03
CA LYS A 122 5.30 -8.09 -40.93
C LYS A 122 5.19 -6.69 -40.33
N VAL A 123 6.25 -5.94 -40.64
CA VAL A 123 6.38 -4.48 -40.75
C VAL A 123 5.16 -3.85 -41.44
N GLY A 124 4.57 -2.83 -40.83
CA GLY A 124 3.50 -2.03 -41.45
C GLY A 124 3.02 -0.87 -40.59
N HIS A 125 3.43 0.34 -40.99
CA HIS A 125 2.81 1.66 -40.79
C HIS A 125 2.40 2.20 -39.41
N ILE A 126 2.99 3.36 -39.15
CA ILE A 126 2.66 4.48 -38.25
C ILE A 126 1.14 4.71 -38.10
N SER A 127 0.66 4.77 -36.86
CA SER A 127 -0.38 5.75 -36.48
C SER A 127 -0.37 6.04 -34.98
N GLN A 128 -0.66 7.31 -34.69
CA GLN A 128 -0.59 7.99 -33.40
C GLN A 128 -1.47 7.32 -32.33
N HIS A 129 -0.98 7.19 -31.10
CA HIS A 129 -1.86 7.03 -29.94
C HIS A 129 -1.37 7.81 -28.73
N ARG A 130 -2.20 8.79 -28.35
CA ARG A 130 -2.28 9.46 -27.04
C ARG A 130 -2.02 8.49 -25.90
N SER A 131 -1.06 8.80 -25.03
CA SER A 131 -0.95 8.19 -23.71
C SER A 131 -1.18 9.24 -22.64
N THR A 132 -2.31 9.05 -21.98
CA THR A 132 -2.84 9.79 -20.84
C THR A 132 -1.84 9.79 -19.67
N PHE A 133 -1.55 10.99 -19.18
CA PHE A 133 -0.93 11.24 -17.89
C PHE A 133 -1.84 10.67 -16.78
N CYS A 134 -1.36 9.72 -15.99
CA CYS A 134 -2.00 9.37 -14.72
C CYS A 134 -1.41 10.27 -13.64
N ALA A 135 -2.25 11.16 -13.12
CA ALA A 135 -2.04 11.90 -11.87
C ALA A 135 -2.19 11.00 -10.64
#